data_AF-A0A7R8WVM6-F1
#
_entry.id   AF-A0A7R8WVM6-F1
#
_cell.length_a   1.000
_cell.length_b   1.000
_cell.length_c   1.000
_cell.angle_alpha   90.00
_cell.angle_beta   90.00
_cell.angle_gamma   90.00
#
_symmetry.space_group_name_H-M   'P 1'
#
loop_
_entity.id
_entity.type
_entity.pdbx_description
1 polymer ?
#
loop_
_entity_poly.entity_id
_entity_poly.type
_entity_poly.pdbx_seq_one_letter_code
_entity_poly.pdbx_strand_id
1 'polypeptide(L)'
;MQLEAEVRAPEVVMDQPSSDGTHKWLMRLDDGQCIEVVYIPERTRGTLCVSSQVGCALDCTFCSTARQGFNRNLSASEIIGQLWMARKLLGFPDKAERPVTNVVMMGMGEPLLNYDNVIAAMGMMLDDQAYGLSRRRVTLSTSGVVPALKKMGNDIEVALAVSLHAPNNELRDKLVPLNKKYPIEVLLDACHTYLETRGSREK
;
A
#
# COMPACT_ATOMS: atom_id res chain seq x y z
N MET A 1 35.52 13.27 7.46
CA MET A 1 34.28 13.09 6.69
C MET A 1 33.14 13.25 7.69
N GLN A 2 32.38 14.34 7.61
CA GLN A 2 31.29 14.59 8.54
C GLN A 2 30.12 13.69 8.10
N LEU A 3 29.69 12.78 8.97
CA LEU A 3 28.54 11.94 8.69
C LEU A 3 27.29 12.80 8.92
N GLU A 4 26.70 13.29 7.84
CA GLU A 4 25.41 13.96 7.88
C GLU A 4 24.30 12.90 7.82
N ALA A 5 23.34 12.99 8.74
CA ALA A 5 22.11 12.20 8.73
C ALA A 5 20.96 13.11 8.33
N GLU A 6 20.17 12.70 7.33
CA GLU A 6 19.04 13.45 6.83
C GLU A 6 17.75 12.62 6.91
N VAL A 7 16.65 13.27 7.28
CA VAL A 7 15.30 12.72 7.12
C VAL A 7 14.65 13.39 5.92
N ARG A 8 14.61 12.67 4.79
CA ARG A 8 14.06 13.14 3.53
C ARG A 8 12.82 12.33 3.16
N ALA A 9 11.72 13.02 2.92
CA ALA A 9 10.47 12.45 2.41
C ALA A 9 10.23 12.90 0.96
N PRO A 10 9.40 12.18 0.18
CA PRO A 10 9.00 12.61 -1.15
C PRO A 10 8.44 14.04 -1.16
N GLU A 11 8.77 14.82 -2.19
CA GLU A 11 8.35 16.21 -2.31
C GLU A 11 6.95 16.30 -2.94
N VAL A 12 6.05 17.08 -2.35
CA VAL A 12 4.72 17.32 -2.91
C VAL A 12 4.85 18.34 -4.04
N VAL A 13 4.62 17.90 -5.27
CA VAL A 13 4.71 18.77 -6.46
C VAL A 13 3.35 19.26 -6.92
N MET A 14 2.28 18.60 -6.49
CA MET A 14 0.90 19.00 -6.78
C MET A 14 -0.04 18.51 -5.68
N ASP A 15 -0.98 19.37 -5.29
CA ASP A 15 -2.12 19.03 -4.43
C ASP A 15 -3.42 19.33 -5.18
N GLN A 16 -4.29 18.33 -5.27
CA GLN A 16 -5.60 18.41 -5.89
C GLN A 16 -6.67 18.15 -4.82
N PRO A 17 -7.21 19.20 -4.18
CA PRO A 17 -8.32 19.06 -3.25
C PRO A 17 -9.64 18.81 -4.00
N SER A 18 -10.50 17.98 -3.42
CA SER A 18 -11.86 17.70 -3.86
C SER A 18 -12.87 18.33 -2.91
N SER A 19 -14.09 18.58 -3.38
CA SER A 19 -15.18 19.17 -2.58
C SER A 19 -15.67 18.27 -1.44
N ASP A 20 -15.39 16.96 -1.50
CA ASP A 20 -15.68 16.00 -0.43
C ASP A 20 -14.58 15.91 0.64
N GLY A 21 -13.54 16.75 0.52
CA GLY A 21 -12.38 16.77 1.41
C GLY A 21 -11.25 15.80 1.00
N THR A 22 -11.44 14.97 -0.03
CA THR A 22 -10.37 14.13 -0.57
C THR A 22 -9.22 15.00 -1.07
N HIS A 23 -7.98 14.63 -0.74
CA HIS A 23 -6.79 15.23 -1.32
C HIS A 23 -6.05 14.19 -2.14
N LYS A 24 -5.74 14.52 -3.40
CA LYS A 24 -4.83 13.74 -4.23
C LYS A 24 -3.52 14.50 -4.39
N TRP A 25 -2.43 13.91 -3.91
CA TRP A 25 -1.09 14.46 -4.03
C TRP A 25 -0.29 13.72 -5.09
N LEU A 26 0.41 14.50 -5.91
CA LEU A 26 1.52 14.00 -6.73
C LEU A 26 2.80 14.27 -5.96
N MET A 27 3.55 13.22 -5.65
CA MET A 27 4.81 13.32 -4.93
C MET A 27 5.98 12.92 -5.84
N ARG A 28 7.01 13.76 -5.90
CA ARG A 28 8.25 13.54 -6.64
C ARG A 28 9.28 12.86 -5.75
N LEU A 29 9.90 11.83 -6.31
CA LEU A 29 10.97 11.04 -5.72
C LEU A 29 12.34 11.62 -6.11
N ASP A 30 13.42 11.21 -5.44
CA ASP A 30 14.77 11.75 -5.64
C ASP A 30 15.31 11.53 -7.07
N ASP A 31 14.82 10.50 -7.76
CA ASP A 31 15.15 10.20 -9.16
C ASP A 31 14.26 10.95 -10.18
N GLY A 32 13.43 11.89 -9.71
CA GLY A 32 12.54 12.70 -10.53
C GLY A 32 11.26 11.99 -10.99
N GLN A 33 11.09 10.70 -10.71
CA GLN A 33 9.83 10.00 -10.93
C GLN A 33 8.76 10.52 -9.96
N CYS A 34 7.49 10.31 -10.30
CA CYS A 34 6.38 10.73 -9.46
C CYS A 34 5.45 9.57 -9.11
N ILE A 35 4.87 9.61 -7.92
CA ILE A 35 3.86 8.69 -7.43
C ILE A 35 2.64 9.44 -6.91
N GLU A 36 1.51 8.76 -6.87
CA GLU A 36 0.27 9.31 -6.33
C GLU A 36 0.05 8.85 -4.89
N VAL A 37 -0.47 9.76 -4.07
CA VAL A 37 -0.94 9.50 -2.71
C VAL A 37 -2.31 10.14 -2.55
N VAL A 38 -3.26 9.43 -1.95
CA VAL A 38 -4.62 9.96 -1.79
C VAL A 38 -5.03 9.89 -0.34
N TYR A 39 -5.44 11.03 0.22
CA TYR A 39 -6.11 11.10 1.51
C TYR A 39 -7.61 11.20 1.33
N ILE A 40 -8.35 10.32 2.00
CA ILE A 40 -9.81 10.21 1.93
C ILE A 40 -10.36 10.41 3.35
N PRO A 41 -10.90 11.60 3.66
CA PRO A 41 -11.52 11.85 4.95
C PRO A 41 -12.93 11.27 5.01
N GLU A 42 -13.31 10.81 6.20
CA GLU A 42 -14.67 10.44 6.56
C GLU A 42 -14.98 10.98 7.96
N ARG A 43 -16.25 10.90 8.38
CA ARG A 43 -16.72 11.50 9.65
C ARG A 43 -15.92 11.05 10.88
N THR A 44 -15.38 9.84 10.90
CA THR A 44 -14.69 9.25 12.07
C THR A 44 -13.34 8.63 11.74
N ARG A 45 -12.89 8.72 10.49
CA ARG A 45 -11.63 8.11 10.03
C ARG A 45 -11.03 8.91 8.89
N GLY A 46 -9.70 8.88 8.77
CA GLY A 46 -8.99 9.35 7.60
C GLY A 46 -8.16 8.22 7.01
N THR A 47 -8.39 7.90 5.74
CA THR A 47 -7.71 6.81 5.04
C THR A 47 -6.66 7.36 4.09
N LEU A 48 -5.44 6.85 4.18
CA LEU A 48 -4.36 7.17 3.26
C LEU A 48 -4.10 6.01 2.32
N CYS A 49 -4.22 6.27 1.02
CA CYS A 49 -3.87 5.35 -0.04
C CYS A 49 -2.41 5.57 -0.45
N VAL A 50 -1.57 4.56 -0.24
CA VAL A 50 -0.11 4.62 -0.37
C VAL A 50 0.35 3.78 -1.55
N SER A 51 1.25 4.35 -2.35
CA SER A 51 1.93 3.69 -3.47
C SER A 51 3.09 2.84 -3.00
N SER A 52 3.35 1.74 -3.71
CA SER A 52 4.41 0.77 -3.42
C SER A 52 5.47 0.65 -4.52
N GLN A 53 5.16 1.08 -5.75
CA GLN A 53 6.07 1.06 -6.90
C GLN A 53 5.86 2.32 -7.75
N VAL A 54 6.85 2.65 -8.59
CA VAL A 54 6.66 3.58 -9.71
C VAL A 54 6.18 2.78 -10.90
N GLY A 55 4.90 2.99 -11.25
CA GLY A 55 4.22 2.14 -12.22
C GLY A 55 3.83 0.78 -11.63
N CYS A 56 3.50 -0.19 -12.49
CA CYS A 56 3.19 -1.56 -12.05
C CYS A 56 3.52 -2.56 -13.16
N ALA A 57 4.14 -3.69 -12.79
CA ALA A 57 4.48 -4.76 -13.73
C ALA A 57 3.26 -5.64 -14.08
N LEU A 58 2.17 -5.49 -13.33
CA LEU A 58 0.95 -6.24 -13.59
C LEU A 58 0.14 -5.53 -14.66
N ASP A 59 -0.18 -6.27 -15.72
CA ASP A 59 -0.90 -5.78 -16.89
C ASP A 59 -2.43 -5.84 -16.71
N CYS A 60 -2.93 -5.35 -15.58
CA CYS A 60 -4.37 -5.30 -15.31
C CYS A 60 -5.04 -4.32 -16.28
N THR A 61 -5.95 -4.80 -17.14
CA THR A 61 -6.42 -4.04 -18.30
C THR A 61 -7.28 -2.82 -17.96
N PHE A 62 -7.85 -2.80 -16.76
CA PHE A 62 -8.63 -1.68 -16.21
C PHE A 62 -7.78 -0.67 -15.42
N CYS A 63 -6.50 -0.96 -15.17
CA CYS A 63 -5.62 -0.15 -14.33
C CYS A 63 -4.85 0.89 -15.16
N SER A 64 -4.97 2.17 -14.82
CA SER A 64 -4.19 3.24 -15.47
C SER A 64 -2.68 3.07 -15.23
N THR A 65 -2.29 2.67 -14.01
CA THR A 65 -0.89 2.44 -13.64
C THR A 65 -0.25 1.31 -14.44
N ALA A 66 -1.01 0.26 -14.77
CA ALA A 66 -0.53 -0.83 -15.62
C ALA A 66 -0.11 -0.33 -17.02
N ARG A 67 -0.86 0.62 -17.59
CA ARG A 67 -0.56 1.21 -18.91
C ARG A 67 0.72 2.05 -18.92
N GLN A 68 1.16 2.54 -17.77
CA GLN A 68 2.43 3.27 -17.63
C GLN A 68 3.64 2.32 -17.64
N GLY A 69 3.41 1.01 -17.47
CA GLY A 69 4.45 0.01 -17.30
C GLY A 69 5.08 0.05 -15.91
N PHE A 70 6.10 -0.78 -15.71
CA PHE A 70 6.90 -0.82 -14.49
C PHE A 70 8.21 -0.06 -14.68
N ASN A 71 8.57 0.76 -13.69
CA ASN A 71 9.88 1.39 -13.64
C ASN A 71 10.73 0.74 -12.53
N ARG A 72 10.35 0.95 -11.26
CA ARG A 72 11.08 0.41 -10.11
C ARG A 72 10.21 0.25 -8.87
N ASN A 73 10.75 -0.47 -7.91
CA ASN A 73 10.24 -0.53 -6.55
C ASN A 73 10.56 0.75 -5.78
N LEU A 74 9.66 1.14 -4.89
CA LEU A 74 9.93 2.17 -3.88
C LEU A 74 10.75 1.57 -2.72
N SER A 75 11.68 2.33 -2.18
CA SER A 75 12.35 2.02 -0.92
C SER A 75 11.38 2.14 0.27
N ALA A 76 11.72 1.53 1.40
CA ALA A 76 10.92 1.65 2.63
C ALA A 76 10.73 3.13 3.06
N SER A 77 11.74 3.97 2.89
CA SER A 77 11.69 5.42 3.19
C SER A 77 10.74 6.17 2.26
N GLU A 78 10.70 5.83 0.97
CA GLU A 78 9.75 6.42 0.02
C GLU A 78 8.31 5.98 0.30
N ILE A 79 8.09 4.75 0.80
CA ILE A 79 6.75 4.27 1.17
C ILE A 79 6.27 4.95 2.45
N ILE A 80 7.04 4.87 3.54
CA ILE A 80 6.64 5.45 4.83
C ILE A 80 6.64 6.99 4.77
N GLY A 81 7.47 7.58 3.91
CA GLY A 81 7.55 9.01 3.67
C GLY A 81 6.24 9.60 3.14
N GLN A 82 5.42 8.81 2.43
CA GLN A 82 4.08 9.24 2.00
C GLN A 82 3.16 9.48 3.20
N LEU A 83 3.18 8.58 4.19
CA LEU A 83 2.42 8.74 5.44
C LEU A 83 2.95 9.92 6.28
N TRP A 84 4.27 10.04 6.38
CA TRP A 84 4.90 11.15 7.08
C TRP A 84 4.48 12.50 6.47
N MET A 85 4.57 12.62 5.14
CA MET A 85 4.22 13.83 4.42
C MET A 85 2.73 14.15 4.53
N ALA A 86 1.86 13.15 4.36
CA ALA A 86 0.42 13.34 4.54
C ALA A 86 0.06 13.87 5.93
N ARG A 87 0.65 13.31 7.00
CA ARG A 87 0.43 13.83 8.37
C ARG A 87 0.97 15.25 8.55
N LYS A 88 2.09 15.60 7.90
CA LYS A 88 2.63 16.96 7.94
C LYS A 88 1.69 17.96 7.24
N LEU A 89 1.16 17.60 6.07
CA LEU A 89 0.24 18.45 5.29
C LEU A 89 -1.10 18.66 5.99
N LEU A 90 -1.64 17.61 6.61
CA LEU A 90 -2.91 17.66 7.36
C LEU A 90 -2.79 18.35 8.72
N GLY A 91 -1.57 18.81 9.07
CA GLY A 91 -1.23 19.32 10.39
C GLY A 91 -0.90 18.17 11.36
N PHE A 92 0.26 18.23 12.01
CA PHE A 92 0.54 17.36 13.15
C PHE A 92 -0.43 17.77 14.26
N PRO A 93 -1.44 16.96 14.58
CA PRO A 93 -2.39 17.34 15.60
C PRO A 93 -1.74 17.17 16.97
N ASP A 94 -2.15 18.02 17.92
CA ASP A 94 -2.06 17.69 19.33
C ASP A 94 -2.64 16.28 19.56
N LYS A 95 -2.14 15.56 20.58
CA LYS A 95 -2.31 14.10 20.80
C LYS A 95 -3.72 13.50 20.63
N ALA A 96 -4.78 14.32 20.56
CA ALA A 96 -6.18 13.90 20.49
C ALA A 96 -6.72 13.55 19.08
N GLU A 97 -6.23 14.13 17.98
CA GLU A 97 -6.89 13.99 16.67
C GLU A 97 -6.00 13.44 15.55
N ARG A 98 -5.71 12.13 15.52
CA ARG A 98 -4.91 11.55 14.43
C ARG A 98 -5.63 11.73 13.07
N PRO A 99 -5.06 12.47 12.09
CA PRO A 99 -5.78 12.83 10.88
C PRO A 99 -5.80 11.66 9.88
N VAL A 100 -4.75 10.83 9.92
CA VAL A 100 -4.68 9.54 9.25
C VAL A 100 -4.85 8.46 10.30
N THR A 101 -5.94 7.70 10.20
CA THR A 101 -6.25 6.58 11.10
C THR A 101 -6.13 5.23 10.41
N ASN A 102 -6.16 5.21 9.08
CA ASN A 102 -6.15 4.01 8.25
C ASN A 102 -5.16 4.19 7.10
N VAL A 103 -4.43 3.13 6.75
CA VAL A 103 -3.53 3.10 5.59
C VAL A 103 -3.87 1.89 4.73
N VAL A 104 -3.98 2.12 3.42
CA VAL A 104 -4.23 1.06 2.44
C VAL A 104 -3.13 1.08 1.37
N MET A 105 -2.53 -0.08 1.11
CA MET A 105 -1.55 -0.27 0.04
C MET A 105 -2.30 -0.51 -1.29
N MET A 106 -3.01 0.53 -1.73
CA MET A 106 -3.87 0.52 -2.94
C MET A 106 -3.50 1.66 -3.91
N GLY A 107 -2.35 2.29 -3.72
CA GLY A 107 -1.82 3.27 -4.66
C GLY A 107 -1.22 2.60 -5.91
N MET A 108 -0.14 3.16 -6.42
CA MET A 108 0.57 2.60 -7.57
C MET A 108 1.38 1.35 -7.17
N GLY A 109 1.33 0.31 -8.00
CA GLY A 109 2.14 -0.90 -7.87
C GLY A 109 1.41 -2.11 -7.25
N GLU A 110 2.07 -3.27 -7.33
CA GLU A 110 1.69 -4.49 -6.62
C GLU A 110 2.58 -4.64 -5.37
N PRO A 111 2.03 -4.44 -4.15
CA PRO A 111 2.84 -4.45 -2.93
C PRO A 111 3.63 -5.74 -2.71
N LEU A 112 3.08 -6.89 -3.08
CA LEU A 112 3.77 -8.17 -2.91
C LEU A 112 4.95 -8.39 -3.87
N LEU A 113 5.09 -7.58 -4.94
CA LEU A 113 6.28 -7.55 -5.79
C LEU A 113 7.36 -6.57 -5.28
N ASN A 114 7.05 -5.78 -4.25
CA ASN A 114 8.00 -4.95 -3.52
C ASN A 114 8.09 -5.36 -2.04
N TYR A 115 8.24 -6.68 -1.82
CA TYR A 115 8.00 -7.31 -0.54
C TYR A 115 8.79 -6.68 0.61
N ASP A 116 10.13 -6.66 0.55
CA ASP A 116 10.95 -6.29 1.70
C ASP A 116 10.73 -4.82 2.13
N ASN A 117 10.61 -3.90 1.17
CA ASN A 117 10.33 -2.49 1.46
C ASN A 117 8.93 -2.27 2.02
N VAL A 118 7.93 -2.98 1.49
CA VAL A 118 6.54 -2.89 1.96
C VAL A 118 6.39 -3.45 3.37
N ILE A 119 6.99 -4.61 3.67
CA ILE A 119 6.96 -5.20 5.01
C ILE A 119 7.65 -4.27 6.03
N ALA A 120 8.82 -3.72 5.69
CA ALA A 120 9.51 -2.76 6.55
C ALA A 120 8.67 -1.50 6.81
N ALA A 121 8.04 -0.93 5.77
CA ALA A 121 7.20 0.25 5.90
C ALA A 121 5.93 -0.02 6.72
N MET A 122 5.23 -1.13 6.47
CA MET A 122 4.07 -1.51 7.28
C MET A 122 4.47 -1.81 8.73
N GLY A 123 5.64 -2.41 8.97
CA GLY A 123 6.20 -2.57 10.32
C GLY A 123 6.28 -1.24 11.06
N MET A 124 6.83 -0.20 10.43
CA MET A 124 6.86 1.16 10.99
C MET A 124 5.46 1.75 11.19
N MET A 125 4.50 1.48 10.30
CA MET A 125 3.11 1.93 10.49
C MET A 125 2.46 1.35 11.75
N LEU A 126 2.81 0.10 12.09
CA LEU A 126 2.27 -0.61 13.26
C LEU A 126 3.01 -0.27 14.56
N ASP A 127 4.29 0.07 14.50
CA ASP A 127 5.15 0.30 15.66
C ASP A 127 4.66 1.48 16.52
N ASP A 128 4.50 1.25 17.83
CA ASP A 128 4.03 2.23 18.82
C ASP A 128 4.99 3.40 19.04
N GLN A 129 6.29 3.21 18.76
CA GLN A 129 7.30 4.27 18.76
C GLN A 129 7.30 5.10 17.47
N ALA A 130 6.53 4.69 16.46
CA ALA A 130 6.37 5.42 15.21
C ALA A 130 4.92 5.93 15.03
N TYR A 131 4.05 5.13 14.41
CA TYR A 131 2.68 5.56 14.10
C TYR A 131 1.60 4.88 14.96
N GLY A 132 1.90 3.72 15.54
CA GLY A 132 1.01 2.97 16.42
C GLY A 132 -0.37 2.74 15.81
N LEU A 133 -0.42 2.40 14.52
CA LEU A 133 -1.67 2.03 13.85
C LEU A 133 -2.01 0.57 14.19
N SER A 134 -3.28 0.30 14.45
CA SER A 134 -3.73 -1.08 14.62
C SER A 134 -3.50 -1.88 13.33
N ARG A 135 -3.08 -3.15 13.46
CA ARG A 135 -3.06 -4.13 12.36
C ARG A 135 -4.38 -4.24 11.58
N ARG A 136 -5.51 -3.90 12.21
CA ARG A 136 -6.84 -3.88 11.56
C ARG A 136 -7.07 -2.63 10.70
N ARG A 137 -6.19 -1.63 10.79
CA ARG A 137 -6.27 -0.34 10.09
C ARG A 137 -5.15 -0.13 9.07
N VAL A 138 -4.22 -1.07 8.96
CA VAL A 138 -3.26 -1.17 7.85
C VAL A 138 -3.71 -2.33 6.97
N THR A 139 -4.02 -2.04 5.71
CA THR A 139 -4.52 -3.04 4.75
C THR A 139 -3.56 -3.16 3.57
N LEU A 140 -3.06 -4.37 3.32
CA LEU A 140 -2.37 -4.68 2.09
C LEU A 140 -3.37 -5.22 1.06
N SER A 141 -3.38 -4.62 -0.14
CA SER A 141 -4.12 -5.15 -1.29
C SER A 141 -3.18 -5.88 -2.24
N THR A 142 -3.63 -7.00 -2.81
CA THR A 142 -2.84 -7.75 -3.80
C THR A 142 -3.71 -8.31 -4.93
N SER A 143 -3.12 -8.39 -6.12
CA SER A 143 -3.67 -9.10 -7.29
C SER A 143 -3.43 -10.62 -7.23
N GLY A 144 -2.66 -11.10 -6.24
CA GLY A 144 -2.49 -12.53 -5.96
C GLY A 144 -1.12 -13.11 -6.30
N VAL A 145 -0.03 -12.48 -5.84
CA VAL A 145 1.31 -13.07 -5.90
C VAL A 145 1.44 -14.15 -4.83
N VAL A 146 0.91 -15.34 -5.12
CA VAL A 146 0.67 -16.41 -4.12
C VAL A 146 1.90 -16.77 -3.26
N PRO A 147 3.11 -16.98 -3.80
CA PRO A 147 4.28 -17.29 -2.96
C PRO A 147 4.61 -16.18 -1.96
N ALA A 148 4.50 -14.92 -2.37
CA ALA A 148 4.75 -13.77 -1.52
C ALA A 148 3.64 -13.60 -0.46
N LEU A 149 2.38 -13.90 -0.80
CA LEU A 149 1.27 -13.88 0.15
C LEU A 149 1.49 -14.93 1.26
N LYS A 150 1.90 -16.14 0.89
CA LYS A 150 2.24 -17.20 1.86
C LYS A 150 3.42 -16.80 2.76
N LYS A 151 4.44 -16.15 2.20
CA LYS A 151 5.56 -15.59 2.97
C LYS A 151 5.07 -14.53 3.98
N MET A 152 4.21 -13.61 3.54
CA MET A 152 3.67 -12.51 4.35
C MET A 152 2.98 -13.00 5.62
N GLY A 153 2.23 -14.11 5.54
CA GLY A 153 1.53 -14.69 6.69
C GLY A 153 2.45 -15.10 7.86
N ASN A 154 3.75 -15.25 7.62
CA ASN A 154 4.73 -15.52 8.67
C ASN A 154 5.36 -14.23 9.22
N ASP A 155 5.60 -13.25 8.34
CA ASP A 155 6.43 -12.08 8.61
C ASP A 155 5.66 -10.92 9.27
N ILE A 156 4.42 -10.66 8.87
CA ILE A 156 3.62 -9.54 9.40
C ILE A 156 2.13 -9.85 9.41
N GLU A 157 1.41 -9.28 10.38
CA GLU A 157 -0.04 -9.41 10.45
C GLU A 157 -0.73 -8.07 10.18
N VAL A 158 -1.39 -7.97 9.03
CA VAL A 158 -2.17 -6.81 8.60
C VAL A 158 -3.53 -7.23 8.04
N ALA A 159 -4.45 -6.29 7.83
CA ALA A 159 -5.65 -6.57 7.06
C ALA A 159 -5.28 -6.90 5.59
N LEU A 160 -6.00 -7.83 4.99
CA LEU A 160 -5.78 -8.27 3.61
C LEU A 160 -7.00 -7.90 2.75
N ALA A 161 -6.74 -7.31 1.59
CA ALA A 161 -7.71 -7.13 0.51
C ALA A 161 -7.19 -7.85 -0.75
N VAL A 162 -8.12 -8.40 -1.54
CA VAL A 162 -7.78 -9.13 -2.77
C VAL A 162 -8.46 -8.48 -3.96
N SER A 163 -7.66 -8.06 -4.93
CA SER A 163 -8.08 -7.56 -6.23
C SER A 163 -8.54 -8.73 -7.12
N LEU A 164 -9.71 -9.28 -6.82
CA LEU A 164 -10.26 -10.45 -7.51
C LEU A 164 -10.79 -10.09 -8.91
N HIS A 165 -11.70 -9.12 -8.99
CA HIS A 165 -12.26 -8.50 -10.22
C HIS A 165 -12.97 -9.42 -11.24
N ALA A 166 -13.17 -10.71 -10.94
CA ALA A 166 -13.93 -11.61 -11.78
C ALA A 166 -14.47 -12.81 -10.98
N PRO A 167 -15.63 -13.39 -11.36
CA PRO A 167 -16.21 -14.55 -10.69
C PRO A 167 -15.67 -15.90 -11.23
N ASN A 168 -14.90 -15.90 -12.33
CA ASN A 168 -14.34 -17.11 -12.94
C ASN A 168 -12.98 -16.83 -13.59
N ASN A 169 -12.19 -17.89 -13.81
CA ASN A 169 -10.85 -17.78 -14.37
C ASN A 169 -10.84 -17.22 -15.80
N GLU A 170 -11.81 -17.56 -16.64
CA GLU A 170 -11.84 -17.11 -18.04
C GLU A 170 -11.92 -15.58 -18.15
N LEU A 171 -12.75 -14.94 -17.33
CA LEU A 171 -12.82 -13.49 -17.28
C LEU A 171 -11.59 -12.90 -16.57
N ARG A 172 -11.14 -13.54 -15.49
CA ARG A 172 -10.00 -13.04 -14.72
C ARG A 172 -8.71 -13.04 -15.52
N ASP A 173 -8.49 -14.02 -16.39
CA ASP A 173 -7.35 -14.09 -17.31
C ASP A 173 -7.28 -12.90 -18.28
N LYS A 174 -8.43 -12.27 -18.58
CA LYS A 174 -8.55 -11.09 -19.44
C LYS A 174 -8.36 -9.78 -18.65
N LEU A 175 -8.84 -9.73 -17.42
CA LEU A 175 -8.82 -8.52 -16.59
C LEU A 175 -7.54 -8.37 -15.75
N VAL A 176 -7.05 -9.48 -15.20
CA VAL A 176 -5.90 -9.58 -14.30
C VAL A 176 -5.02 -10.75 -14.80
N PRO A 177 -4.12 -10.52 -15.77
CA PRO A 177 -3.37 -11.60 -16.45
C PRO A 177 -2.54 -12.50 -15.53
N LEU A 178 -2.18 -12.04 -14.33
CA LEU A 178 -1.53 -12.86 -13.30
C LEU A 178 -2.33 -14.13 -12.96
N ASN A 179 -3.65 -14.12 -13.18
CA ASN A 179 -4.51 -15.28 -12.97
C ASN A 179 -4.08 -16.53 -13.75
N LYS A 180 -3.49 -16.36 -14.94
CA LYS A 180 -2.96 -17.47 -15.74
C LYS A 180 -1.85 -18.25 -15.02
N LYS A 181 -1.13 -17.56 -14.11
CA LYS A 181 -0.08 -18.16 -13.27
C LYS A 181 -0.65 -18.65 -11.94
N TYR A 182 -1.56 -17.90 -11.34
CA TYR A 182 -2.21 -18.23 -10.07
C TYR A 182 -3.74 -18.09 -10.21
N PRO A 183 -4.44 -19.16 -10.62
CA PRO A 183 -5.88 -19.17 -10.77
C PRO A 183 -6.62 -18.85 -9.46
N ILE A 184 -7.90 -18.49 -9.57
CA ILE A 184 -8.73 -18.06 -8.43
C ILE A 184 -8.66 -19.05 -7.26
N GLU A 185 -8.77 -20.34 -7.52
CA GLU A 185 -8.78 -21.39 -6.50
C GLU A 185 -7.46 -21.41 -5.72
N VAL A 186 -6.33 -21.28 -6.42
CA VAL A 186 -4.98 -21.22 -5.82
C VAL A 186 -4.79 -19.94 -5.01
N LEU A 187 -5.34 -18.83 -5.50
CA LEU A 187 -5.31 -17.55 -4.78
C LEU A 187 -6.16 -17.63 -3.50
N LEU A 188 -7.39 -18.15 -3.57
CA LEU A 188 -8.28 -18.28 -2.43
C LEU A 188 -7.72 -19.23 -1.38
N ASP A 189 -7.11 -20.36 -1.77
CA ASP A 189 -6.38 -21.26 -0.87
C ASP A 189 -5.28 -20.52 -0.07
N ALA A 190 -4.49 -19.69 -0.76
CA ALA A 190 -3.48 -18.86 -0.11
C ALA A 190 -4.08 -17.82 0.84
N CYS A 191 -5.25 -17.26 0.51
CA CYS A 191 -5.96 -16.33 1.39
C CYS A 191 -6.50 -17.04 2.65
N HIS A 192 -7.07 -18.23 2.49
CA HIS A 192 -7.50 -19.06 3.63
C HIS A 192 -6.32 -19.38 4.55
N THR A 193 -5.18 -19.80 3.98
CA THR A 193 -3.94 -20.04 4.74
C THR A 193 -3.52 -18.79 5.54
N TYR A 194 -3.56 -17.60 4.92
CA TYR A 194 -3.22 -16.34 5.59
C TYR A 194 -4.19 -15.99 6.74
N LEU A 195 -5.48 -16.33 6.60
CA LEU A 195 -6.46 -16.10 7.67
C LEU A 195 -6.30 -17.08 8.84
N GLU A 196 -5.90 -18.32 8.57
CA GLU A 196 -5.65 -19.32 9.61
C GLU A 196 -4.41 -19.00 10.45
N THR A 197 -3.33 -18.51 9.84
CA THR A 197 -2.14 -18.03 10.59
C THR A 197 -2.47 -16.84 11.48
N ARG A 198 -3.50 -16.06 11.11
CA ARG A 198 -4.00 -14.94 11.91
C ARG A 198 -4.79 -15.40 13.14
N GLY A 199 -5.69 -16.37 12.96
CA GLY A 199 -6.54 -16.90 14.03
C GLY A 199 -5.80 -17.69 15.11
N SER A 200 -4.63 -18.26 14.79
CA SER A 200 -3.79 -18.97 15.77
C SER A 200 -3.01 -18.06 16.72
N ARG A 201 -2.82 -16.78 16.36
CA ARG A 201 -2.11 -15.77 17.17
C ARG A 201 -3.03 -14.92 18.07
N GLU A 202 -4.35 -15.05 17.91
CA GLU A 202 -5.36 -14.40 18.76
C GLU A 202 -5.87 -15.30 19.91
N LYS A 203 -5.35 -16.52 20.05
CA LYS A 203 -5.59 -17.43 21.19
C LYS A 203 -4.40 -17.43 22.14
#